data_AF-A0A1I6K0A3-F1
#
_entry.id   AF-A0A1I6K0A3-F1
#
_cell.length_a   1.000
_cell.length_b   1.000
_cell.length_c   1.000
_cell.angle_alpha   90.00
_cell.angle_beta   90.00
_cell.angle_gamma   90.00
#
_symmetry.space_group_name_H-M   'P 1'
#
loop_
_entity.id
_entity.type
_entity.pdbx_description
1 polymer ?
#
loop_
_entity_poly.entity_id
_entity_poly.type
_entity_poly.pdbx_seq_one_letter_code
_entity_poly.pdbx_strand_id
1 'polypeptide(L)'
;MPDFSQFTVGEVEIDNMTSSRSSNFYQADEKLAQQWTDEKKDGKDWTKDDIEQWRQDNKYIWHELNDTKTMQLVPSIINTPIFMHLGGVGECNIKRKG
;
A
#
# COMPACT_ATOMS: atom_id res chain seq x y z
N MET A 1 -2.77 -2.36 15.96
CA MET A 1 -2.36 -2.64 14.57
C MET A 1 -0.84 -2.55 14.53
N PRO A 2 -0.13 -3.49 13.88
CA PRO A 2 1.29 -3.28 13.57
C PRO A 2 1.49 -1.98 12.80
N ASP A 3 2.56 -1.24 13.12
CA ASP A 3 2.93 0.01 12.46
C ASP A 3 3.74 -0.29 11.20
N PHE A 4 3.16 -0.01 10.03
CA PHE A 4 3.77 -0.24 8.72
C PHE A 4 4.23 1.05 8.04
N SER A 5 4.17 2.20 8.73
CA SER A 5 4.50 3.52 8.16
C SER A 5 5.84 3.55 7.41
N GLN A 6 6.85 2.83 7.91
CA GLN A 6 8.18 2.74 7.28
C GLN A 6 8.21 1.99 5.93
N PHE A 7 7.19 1.20 5.62
CA PHE A 7 7.07 0.41 4.38
C PHE A 7 5.95 0.92 3.47
N THR A 8 5.20 1.93 3.91
CA THR A 8 4.09 2.53 3.16
C THR A 8 4.62 3.37 2.00
N VAL A 9 4.16 3.07 0.78
CA VAL A 9 4.50 3.83 -0.44
C VAL A 9 3.39 4.79 -0.89
N GLY A 10 2.24 4.69 -0.24
CA GLY A 10 1.09 5.56 -0.44
C GLY A 10 0.11 5.39 0.72
N GLU A 11 -0.42 6.50 1.22
CA GLU A 11 -1.47 6.53 2.23
C GLU A 11 -2.56 7.44 1.70
N VAL A 12 -3.79 6.94 1.66
CA VAL A 12 -4.95 7.68 1.13
C VAL A 12 -6.15 7.49 2.03
N GLU A 13 -6.98 8.53 2.11
CA GLU A 13 -8.30 8.44 2.70
C GLU A 13 -9.33 8.13 1.61
N ILE A 14 -10.12 7.07 1.79
CA ILE A 14 -11.24 6.72 0.92
C ILE A 14 -12.55 7.25 1.49
N ASP A 15 -13.47 7.64 0.62
CA ASP A 15 -14.68 8.36 1.02
C ASP A 15 -15.71 7.45 1.73
N ASN A 16 -15.77 6.17 1.34
CA ASN A 16 -16.69 5.20 1.93
C ASN A 16 -16.03 3.81 2.02
N MET A 17 -15.41 3.52 3.17
CA MET A 17 -14.93 2.16 3.43
C MET A 17 -16.10 1.20 3.62
N THR A 18 -16.09 0.11 2.86
CA THR A 18 -17.12 -0.92 2.88
C THR A 18 -16.55 -2.26 3.36
N SER A 19 -17.42 -3.25 3.57
CA SER A 19 -16.98 -4.64 3.78
C SER A 19 -16.43 -5.30 2.51
N SER A 20 -16.54 -4.66 1.34
CA SER A 20 -16.00 -5.16 0.08
C SER A 20 -14.58 -4.65 -0.14
N ARG A 21 -13.60 -5.53 0.08
CA ARG A 21 -12.18 -5.24 -0.15
C ARG A 21 -11.92 -4.69 -1.55
N SER A 22 -12.53 -5.27 -2.58
CA SER A 22 -12.38 -4.81 -3.97
C SER A 22 -12.90 -3.38 -4.17
N SER A 23 -14.00 -3.01 -3.50
CA SER A 23 -14.54 -1.65 -3.56
C SER A 23 -13.65 -0.64 -2.83
N ASN A 24 -13.01 -1.05 -1.74
CA ASN A 24 -12.06 -0.20 -1.02
C ASN A 24 -10.77 -0.02 -1.83
N PHE A 25 -10.30 -1.09 -2.49
CA PHE A 25 -9.11 -1.05 -3.35
C PHE A 25 -9.33 -0.13 -4.54
N TYR A 26 -10.50 -0.22 -5.18
CA TYR A 26 -10.87 0.66 -6.29
C TYR A 26 -10.77 2.15 -5.89
N GLN A 27 -11.37 2.52 -4.76
CA GLN A 27 -11.30 3.89 -4.26
C GLN A 27 -9.86 4.30 -3.92
N ALA A 28 -9.08 3.42 -3.30
CA ALA A 28 -7.70 3.71 -2.92
C ALA A 28 -6.79 3.89 -4.16
N ASP A 29 -6.99 3.07 -5.20
CA ASP A 29 -6.28 3.20 -6.47
C ASP A 29 -6.61 4.52 -7.16
N GLU A 30 -7.88 4.95 -7.18
CA GLU A 30 -8.28 6.26 -7.72
C GLU A 30 -7.63 7.42 -6.96
N LYS A 31 -7.67 7.40 -5.61
CA LYS A 31 -7.07 8.45 -4.78
C LYS A 31 -5.56 8.53 -4.95
N LEU A 32 -4.88 7.38 -4.99
CA LEU A 32 -3.42 7.35 -5.17
C LEU A 32 -3.01 7.80 -6.57
N ALA A 33 -3.79 7.43 -7.59
CA ALA A 33 -3.58 7.88 -8.96
C ALA A 33 -3.68 9.42 -9.06
N GLN A 34 -4.69 10.01 -8.43
CA GLN A 34 -4.83 11.47 -8.37
C GLN A 34 -3.63 12.10 -7.65
N GLN A 35 -3.27 11.57 -6.48
CA GLN A 35 -2.13 12.08 -5.70
C GLN A 35 -0.83 12.04 -6.51
N TRP A 36 -0.49 10.89 -7.11
CA TRP A 36 0.73 10.73 -7.91
C TRP A 36 0.73 11.59 -9.17
N THR A 37 -0.44 11.84 -9.77
CA THR A 37 -0.59 12.79 -10.89
C THR A 37 -0.31 14.22 -10.44
N ASP A 38 -0.91 14.66 -9.34
CA ASP A 38 -0.74 16.01 -8.79
C ASP A 38 0.72 16.25 -8.36
N GLU A 39 1.37 15.21 -7.82
CA GLU A 39 2.80 15.19 -7.48
C GLU A 39 3.71 15.11 -8.72
N LYS A 40 3.15 14.93 -9.92
CA LYS A 40 3.86 14.69 -11.19
C LYS A 40 4.86 13.53 -11.08
N LYS A 41 4.48 12.49 -10.35
CA LYS A 41 5.29 11.29 -10.16
C LYS A 41 5.59 10.66 -11.51
N ASP A 42 6.88 10.45 -11.79
CA ASP A 42 7.39 9.91 -13.06
C ASP A 42 7.05 10.76 -14.30
N GLY A 43 6.59 12.00 -14.11
CA GLY A 43 6.27 12.93 -15.19
C GLY A 43 5.09 12.51 -16.07
N LYS A 44 4.20 11.65 -15.56
CA LYS A 44 2.99 11.19 -16.25
C LYS A 44 1.74 11.38 -15.40
N ASP A 45 0.59 11.38 -16.07
CA ASP A 45 -0.70 11.21 -15.40
C ASP A 45 -0.90 9.72 -15.07
N TRP A 46 -1.37 9.45 -13.87
CA TRP A 46 -1.66 8.11 -13.36
C TRP A 46 -3.16 7.86 -13.41
N THR A 47 -3.54 6.65 -13.82
CA THR A 47 -4.91 6.15 -13.71
C THR A 47 -5.00 5.10 -12.61
N LYS A 48 -6.23 4.79 -12.16
CA LYS A 48 -6.46 3.69 -11.21
C LYS A 48 -5.90 2.35 -11.73
N ASP A 49 -5.98 2.12 -13.04
CA ASP A 49 -5.51 0.87 -13.66
C ASP A 49 -3.98 0.82 -13.67
N ASP A 50 -3.30 1.97 -13.85
CA ASP A 50 -1.85 2.07 -13.68
C ASP A 50 -1.43 1.72 -12.24
N ILE A 51 -2.17 2.21 -11.24
CA ILE A 51 -1.89 1.91 -9.83
C ILE A 51 -2.11 0.43 -9.56
N GLU A 52 -3.23 -0.14 -10.01
CA GLU A 52 -3.50 -1.58 -9.86
C GLU A 52 -2.37 -2.43 -10.47
N GLN A 53 -1.96 -2.13 -11.71
CA GLN A 53 -0.87 -2.83 -12.37
C GLN A 53 0.45 -2.64 -11.61
N TRP A 54 0.76 -1.41 -11.20
CA TRP A 54 1.96 -1.11 -10.42
C TRP A 54 1.99 -1.91 -9.12
N ARG A 55 0.87 -2.01 -8.41
CA ARG A 55 0.76 -2.81 -7.18
C ARG A 55 1.05 -4.29 -7.45
N GLN A 56 0.51 -4.86 -8.53
CA GLN A 56 0.74 -6.25 -8.90
C GLN A 56 2.21 -6.50 -9.25
N ASP A 57 2.79 -5.65 -10.11
CA ASP A 57 4.17 -5.77 -10.58
C ASP A 57 5.18 -5.62 -9.44
N ASN A 58 4.91 -4.70 -8.51
CA ASN A 58 5.79 -4.40 -7.38
C ASN A 58 5.47 -5.22 -6.12
N LYS A 59 4.43 -6.06 -6.15
CA LYS A 59 3.96 -6.88 -5.01
C LYS A 59 3.58 -6.03 -3.80
N TYR A 60 2.67 -5.08 -4.01
CA TYR A 60 2.05 -4.27 -2.97
C TYR A 60 0.54 -4.52 -2.87
N ILE A 61 0.00 -4.34 -1.68
CA ILE A 61 -1.43 -4.51 -1.39
C ILE A 61 -1.92 -3.40 -0.46
N TRP A 62 -3.18 -2.99 -0.64
CA TRP A 62 -3.83 -2.09 0.29
C TRP A 62 -4.15 -2.78 1.62
N HIS A 63 -3.92 -2.04 2.70
CA HIS A 63 -4.26 -2.41 4.06
C HIS A 63 -5.25 -1.40 4.64
N GLU A 64 -6.41 -1.89 5.06
CA GLU A 64 -7.46 -1.10 5.70
C GLU A 64 -7.08 -0.78 7.16
N LEU A 65 -6.99 0.50 7.54
CA LEU A 65 -6.76 0.89 8.93
C LEU A 65 -8.04 0.83 9.77
N ASN A 66 -7.89 0.77 11.10
CA ASN A 66 -9.01 0.69 12.04
C ASN A 66 -9.83 1.98 12.16
N ASP A 67 -9.41 3.07 11.51
CA ASP A 67 -10.15 4.33 11.47
C ASP A 67 -11.28 4.32 10.42
N THR A 68 -11.43 3.20 9.69
CA THR A 68 -12.48 2.95 8.71
C THR A 68 -12.49 3.92 7.52
N LYS A 69 -11.36 4.56 7.25
CA LYS A 69 -11.23 5.50 6.12
C LYS A 69 -9.84 5.52 5.51
N THR A 70 -8.80 5.16 6.25
CA THR A 70 -7.43 5.22 5.76
C THR A 70 -7.02 3.87 5.16
N MET A 71 -6.37 3.95 4.00
CA MET A 71 -5.79 2.84 3.26
C MET A 71 -4.30 3.06 3.13
N GLN A 72 -3.49 2.09 3.55
CA GLN A 72 -2.04 2.13 3.39
C GLN A 72 -1.59 1.11 2.35
N LEU A 73 -0.77 1.53 1.39
CA LEU A 73 -0.19 0.66 0.38
C LEU A 73 1.12 0.07 0.90
N VAL A 74 1.10 -1.22 1.22
CA VAL A 74 2.21 -1.91 1.89
C VAL A 74 2.68 -3.13 1.09
N PRO A 75 3.93 -3.59 1.23
CA PRO A 75 4.42 -4.80 0.58
C PRO A 75 3.54 -6.02 0.86
N SER A 76 3.15 -6.78 -0.16
CA SER A 76 2.31 -7.97 -0.04
C SER A 76 2.93 -9.08 0.81
N ILE A 77 4.24 -9.05 1.05
CA ILE A 77 4.92 -9.95 1.99
C ILE A 77 4.38 -9.81 3.41
N ILE A 78 3.86 -8.64 3.78
CA ILE A 78 3.18 -8.38 5.07
C ILE A 78 1.84 -9.15 5.16
N ASN A 79 1.26 -9.53 4.02
CA ASN A 79 -0.04 -10.23 3.94
C ASN A 79 0.08 -11.76 3.79
N THR A 80 1.29 -12.32 3.74
CA THR A 80 1.51 -13.76 3.91
C THR A 80 1.51 -14.06 5.42
N PRO A 81 1.04 -15.22 5.91
CA PRO A 81 1.00 -15.55 7.35
C PRO A 81 2.37 -15.45 8.09
N ILE A 82 3.46 -15.12 7.39
CA ILE A 82 4.78 -14.69 7.89
C ILE A 82 4.71 -13.22 8.38
N PHE A 83 4.38 -12.92 9.63
CA PHE A 83 5.33 -12.97 10.73
C PHE A 83 5.68 -14.38 11.27
N MET A 84 4.97 -15.45 10.92
CA MET A 84 5.27 -16.86 11.24
C MET A 84 6.70 -17.41 10.97
N HIS A 85 7.69 -16.66 10.45
CA HIS A 85 9.12 -17.10 10.41
C HIS A 85 10.15 -15.95 10.23
N LEU A 86 10.04 -14.84 10.96
CA LEU A 86 11.25 -14.03 11.24
C LEU A 86 12.12 -14.77 12.28
N GLY A 87 12.64 -15.92 11.87
CA GLY A 87 13.73 -16.61 12.51
C GLY A 87 15.04 -16.10 11.92
N GLY A 88 15.83 -15.39 12.74
CA GLY A 88 17.30 -15.33 12.70
C GLY A 88 18.04 -14.70 11.51
N VAL A 89 17.45 -14.55 10.32
CA VAL A 89 18.19 -14.05 9.13
C VAL A 89 17.43 -12.94 8.37
N GLY A 90 16.11 -12.85 8.49
CA GLY A 90 15.30 -11.78 7.84
C GLY A 90 15.50 -10.38 8.43
N GLU A 91 16.00 -10.29 9.67
CA GLU A 91 16.25 -9.01 10.36
C GLU A 91 17.55 -8.32 9.89
N CYS A 92 18.36 -8.96 9.04
CA CYS A 92 19.68 -8.43 8.68
C CYS A 92 19.72 -7.53 7.44
N ASN A 93 18.60 -7.29 6.73
CA ASN A 93 18.60 -6.40 5.55
C ASN A 93 17.69 -5.16 5.66
N ILE A 94 17.02 -4.94 6.79
CA ILE A 94 16.31 -3.66 7.06
C ILE A 94 17.20 -2.69 7.87
N LYS A 95 18.43 -3.10 8.20
CA LYS A 95 19.47 -2.18 8.70
C LYS A 95 20.58 -2.03 7.68
N ARG A 96 20.45 -1.03 6.79
CA ARG A 96 21.53 -0.07 6.51
C ARG A 96 21.10 1.03 5.53
N LYS A 97 20.80 2.20 6.08
CA LYS A 97 21.21 3.56 5.64
C LYS A 97 20.34 4.56 6.41
N GLY A 98 20.81 5.28 7.42
CA GLY A 98 22.17 5.40 7.98
C GLY A 98 22.12 5.87 9.42
#